data_AF-A0A927NBI7-F1
#
_entry.id   AF-A0A927NBI7-F1
#
_cell.length_a   1.000
_cell.length_b   1.000
_cell.length_c   1.000
_cell.angle_alpha   90.00
_cell.angle_beta   90.00
_cell.angle_gamma   90.00
#
_symmetry.space_group_name_H-M   'P 1'
#
loop_
_entity.id
_entity.type
_entity.pdbx_description
1 polymer ?
#
loop_
_entity_poly.entity_id
_entity_poly.type
_entity_poly.pdbx_seq_one_letter_code
_entity_poly.pdbx_strand_id
1 'polypeptide(L)'
;MSKQVYYDDVKIIKKPLNKRVRDFLKFFCVVVVIVMCFVGAGYLSKALTVGNLGAVIVYGSTTKKLNANVRYAVTLGEYEDKTEAEQVALGSSVQGASGYVWHGDKYYVIGSVYSTREDAEKVLRNLQESKYNTSIIEIRYDKATLDLSMYENSDMRVVDESIGIWDDVYQCIYDYSISFDKGEISHLAVSSGLSNIRGKVKAIIVDLQNLINKNTSKLSYVQSALIKLDEILDEAILKTIDNTATNYTLRYALVNVVDIEYEMRSQLV
;
A
#
# COMPACT_ATOMS: atom_id res chain seq x y z
N MET A 1 85.98 25.39 -40.94
CA MET A 1 85.65 24.42 -42.00
C MET A 1 84.63 23.43 -41.47
N SER A 2 83.39 23.57 -41.91
CA SER A 2 82.26 22.69 -41.60
C SER A 2 82.35 21.39 -42.40
N LYS A 3 82.06 20.25 -41.77
CA LYS A 3 81.54 19.08 -42.47
C LYS A 3 80.28 18.60 -41.75
N GLN A 4 79.13 19.07 -42.22
CA GLN A 4 77.86 18.42 -41.96
C GLN A 4 77.84 17.14 -42.80
N VAL A 5 77.75 15.99 -42.13
CA VAL A 5 77.54 14.70 -42.78
C VAL A 5 76.03 14.51 -42.88
N TYR A 6 75.54 14.57 -44.12
CA TYR A 6 74.16 14.28 -44.50
C TYR A 6 73.98 12.75 -44.44
N TYR A 7 73.12 12.24 -43.57
CA TYR A 7 72.70 10.84 -43.62
C TYR A 7 71.40 10.76 -44.41
N ASP A 8 71.46 10.09 -45.56
CA ASP A 8 70.32 9.75 -46.40
C ASP A 8 69.24 9.01 -45.61
N ASP A 9 67.99 9.37 -45.91
CA ASP A 9 66.76 8.86 -45.33
C ASP A 9 66.72 7.32 -45.27
N VAL A 10 66.77 6.77 -44.05
CA VAL A 10 66.37 5.37 -43.82
C VAL A 10 64.85 5.29 -43.90
N LYS A 11 64.32 5.00 -45.09
CA LYS A 11 62.91 4.62 -45.25
C LYS A 11 62.64 3.28 -44.55
N ILE A 12 62.09 3.35 -43.34
CA ILE A 12 61.55 2.19 -42.63
C ILE A 12 60.32 1.69 -43.40
N ILE A 13 60.50 0.66 -44.23
CA ILE A 13 59.37 -0.03 -44.89
C ILE A 13 58.67 -0.87 -43.82
N LYS A 14 57.62 -0.34 -43.20
CA LYS A 14 56.70 -1.11 -42.35
C LYS A 14 56.02 -2.15 -43.25
N LYS A 15 56.47 -3.41 -43.15
CA LYS A 15 55.84 -4.54 -43.84
C LYS A 15 54.37 -4.62 -43.37
N PRO A 16 53.37 -4.41 -44.26
CA PRO A 16 51.98 -4.42 -43.82
C PRO A 16 51.62 -5.83 -43.36
N LEU A 17 51.03 -5.95 -42.17
CA LEU A 17 50.49 -7.22 -41.69
C LEU A 17 49.57 -7.83 -42.76
N ASN A 18 49.75 -9.13 -43.02
CA ASN A 18 48.95 -9.87 -44.00
C ASN A 18 47.46 -9.57 -43.81
N LYS A 19 46.76 -9.21 -44.89
CA LYS A 19 45.35 -8.79 -44.88
C LYS A 19 44.46 -9.77 -44.10
N ARG A 20 44.71 -11.08 -44.25
CA ARG A 20 44.04 -12.16 -43.50
C ARG A 20 44.23 -12.07 -41.98
N VAL A 21 45.42 -11.72 -41.50
CA VAL A 21 45.71 -11.59 -40.06
C VAL A 21 45.04 -10.35 -39.49
N ARG A 22 45.02 -9.24 -40.25
CA ARG A 22 44.32 -8.01 -39.85
C ARG A 22 42.80 -8.21 -39.78
N ASP A 23 42.24 -8.93 -40.74
CA ASP A 23 40.80 -9.21 -40.77
C ASP A 23 40.41 -10.21 -39.67
N PHE A 24 41.28 -11.19 -39.36
CA PHE A 24 41.12 -12.08 -38.21
C PHE A 24 41.20 -11.33 -36.86
N LEU A 25 42.16 -10.40 -36.71
CA LEU A 25 42.30 -9.61 -35.48
C LEU A 25 41.08 -8.71 -35.23
N LYS A 26 40.52 -8.12 -36.30
CA LYS A 26 39.28 -7.33 -36.23
C LYS A 26 38.10 -8.19 -35.79
N PHE A 27 37.95 -9.38 -36.38
CA PHE A 27 36.90 -10.32 -35.98
C PHE A 27 37.05 -10.73 -34.50
N PHE A 28 38.28 -11.04 -34.07
CA PHE A 28 38.58 -11.37 -32.68
C PHE A 28 38.24 -10.23 -31.71
N CYS A 29 38.60 -8.98 -32.04
CA CYS A 29 38.23 -7.81 -31.24
C CYS A 29 36.71 -7.63 -31.13
N VAL A 30 35.96 -7.84 -32.22
CA VAL A 30 34.48 -7.75 -32.18
C VAL A 30 33.90 -8.82 -31.27
N VAL A 31 34.40 -10.06 -31.34
CA VAL A 31 33.96 -11.15 -30.45
C VAL A 31 34.27 -10.82 -28.99
N VAL A 32 35.45 -10.29 -28.68
CA VAL A 32 35.83 -9.90 -27.32
C VAL A 32 34.93 -8.78 -26.78
N VAL A 33 34.61 -7.77 -27.60
CA VAL A 33 33.68 -6.69 -27.20
C VAL A 33 32.29 -7.24 -26.93
N ILE A 34 31.77 -8.13 -27.78
CA ILE A 34 30.47 -8.76 -27.58
C ILE A 34 30.46 -9.58 -26.27
N VAL A 35 31.49 -10.38 -26.02
CA VAL A 35 31.63 -11.15 -24.77
C VAL A 35 31.72 -10.20 -23.55
N MET A 36 32.48 -9.11 -23.64
CA MET A 36 32.50 -8.09 -22.58
C MET A 36 31.13 -7.43 -22.38
N CYS A 37 30.36 -7.18 -23.43
CA CYS A 37 29.00 -6.65 -23.31
C CYS A 37 28.06 -7.64 -22.61
N PHE A 38 28.15 -8.93 -22.91
CA PHE A 38 27.34 -9.95 -22.23
C PHE A 38 27.74 -10.15 -20.77
N VAL A 39 29.04 -10.17 -20.48
CA VAL A 39 29.56 -10.26 -19.12
C VAL A 39 29.22 -8.99 -18.33
N GLY A 40 29.39 -7.82 -18.93
CA GLY A 40 29.02 -6.51 -18.38
C GLY A 40 27.52 -6.39 -18.13
N ALA A 41 26.66 -6.88 -19.02
CA ALA A 41 25.22 -6.94 -18.81
C ALA A 41 24.85 -7.88 -17.66
N GLY A 42 25.57 -8.99 -17.46
CA GLY A 42 25.40 -9.87 -16.31
C GLY A 42 25.81 -9.21 -14.99
N TYR A 43 26.91 -8.44 -14.98
CA TYR A 43 27.33 -7.66 -13.80
C TYR A 43 26.41 -6.47 -13.52
N LEU A 44 25.94 -5.78 -14.57
CA LEU A 44 25.00 -4.67 -14.45
C LEU A 44 23.62 -5.16 -13.99
N SER A 45 23.16 -6.30 -14.51
CA SER A 45 21.96 -6.98 -14.01
C SER A 45 22.12 -7.34 -12.53
N LYS A 46 23.25 -7.91 -12.11
CA LYS A 46 23.49 -8.19 -10.69
C LYS A 46 23.60 -6.92 -9.83
N ALA A 47 24.20 -5.84 -10.34
CA ALA A 47 24.25 -4.54 -9.66
C ALA A 47 22.87 -3.86 -9.54
N LEU A 48 21.97 -4.12 -10.50
CA LEU A 48 20.58 -3.64 -10.47
C LEU A 48 19.64 -4.57 -9.69
N THR A 49 19.98 -5.86 -9.52
CA THR A 49 19.09 -6.90 -8.96
C THR A 49 19.27 -7.12 -7.45
N VAL A 50 19.93 -6.21 -6.73
CA VAL A 50 19.92 -6.27 -5.26
C VAL A 50 19.59 -4.90 -4.69
N GLY A 51 18.29 -4.63 -4.56
CA GLY A 51 17.64 -3.93 -3.44
C GLY A 51 18.10 -2.53 -3.02
N ASN A 52 19.23 -2.01 -3.48
CA ASN A 52 19.90 -0.87 -2.87
C ASN A 52 19.81 0.38 -3.75
N LEU A 53 19.93 0.27 -5.07
CA LEU A 53 19.76 1.44 -5.96
C LEU A 53 18.30 1.89 -6.06
N GLY A 54 17.35 0.95 -6.21
CA GLY A 54 15.93 1.26 -6.19
C GLY A 54 15.48 1.82 -4.84
N ALA A 55 15.95 1.23 -3.74
CA ALA A 55 15.64 1.72 -2.40
C ALA A 55 16.28 3.08 -2.09
N VAL A 56 17.51 3.36 -2.55
CA VAL A 56 18.14 4.68 -2.36
C VAL A 56 17.42 5.76 -3.17
N ILE A 57 16.97 5.45 -4.39
CA ILE A 57 16.25 6.41 -5.24
C ILE A 57 14.81 6.64 -4.73
N VAL A 58 14.14 5.60 -4.22
CA VAL A 58 12.73 5.67 -3.75
C VAL A 58 12.62 6.11 -2.29
N TYR A 59 13.55 5.68 -1.42
CA TYR A 59 13.51 5.91 0.03
C TYR A 59 14.64 6.82 0.55
N GLY A 60 15.33 7.56 -0.32
CA GLY A 60 16.38 8.50 0.09
C GLY A 60 15.91 9.67 0.97
N SER A 61 14.60 9.78 1.24
CA SER A 61 14.04 10.71 2.22
C SER A 61 13.99 10.06 3.61
N THR A 62 14.59 10.72 4.60
CA THR A 62 14.53 10.34 6.02
C THR A 62 13.18 10.61 6.68
N THR A 63 12.18 11.06 5.93
CA THR A 63 10.85 11.38 6.44
C THR A 63 9.78 10.82 5.52
N LYS A 64 8.79 10.14 6.09
CA LYS A 64 7.60 9.69 5.35
C LYS A 64 6.45 10.65 5.61
N LYS A 65 5.93 11.25 4.53
CA LYS A 65 4.77 12.14 4.57
C LYS A 65 3.51 11.36 4.24
N LEU A 66 2.52 11.42 5.13
CA LEU A 66 1.17 10.96 4.89
C LEU A 66 0.36 12.17 4.41
N ASN A 67 -0.18 12.07 3.20
CA ASN A 67 -1.01 13.12 2.64
C ASN A 67 -2.37 13.15 3.36
N ALA A 68 -2.96 14.34 3.40
CA ALA A 68 -4.34 14.49 3.79
C ALA A 68 -5.22 13.71 2.81
N ASN A 69 -6.27 13.10 3.35
CA ASN A 69 -7.23 12.31 2.60
C ASN A 69 -8.64 12.57 3.14
N VAL A 70 -9.67 12.27 2.36
CA VAL A 70 -11.07 12.38 2.78
C VAL A 70 -11.81 11.13 2.35
N ARG A 71 -12.53 10.52 3.29
CA ARG A 71 -13.53 9.48 3.00
C ARG A 71 -14.92 10.02 3.31
N TYR A 72 -15.93 9.45 2.67
CA TYR A 72 -17.32 9.92 2.74
C TYR A 72 -18.17 8.84 3.38
N ALA A 73 -18.77 9.12 4.53
CA ALA A 73 -19.62 8.18 5.24
C ALA A 73 -21.08 8.53 4.98
N VAL A 74 -21.87 7.55 4.54
CA VAL A 74 -23.34 7.67 4.46
C VAL A 74 -23.91 7.31 5.82
N THR A 75 -24.62 8.25 6.43
CA THR A 75 -25.26 8.10 7.74
C THR A 75 -26.72 7.67 7.58
N LEU A 76 -27.24 6.95 8.57
CA LEU A 76 -28.64 6.61 8.75
C LEU A 76 -29.35 7.54 9.75
N GLY A 77 -28.59 8.44 10.36
CA GLY A 77 -29.08 9.41 11.33
C GLY A 77 -27.94 10.02 12.12
N GLU A 78 -28.25 11.16 12.73
CA GLU A 78 -27.43 11.84 13.72
C GLU A 78 -28.22 11.96 15.02
N TYR A 79 -27.53 11.76 16.14
CA TYR A 79 -28.14 11.65 17.47
C TYR A 79 -27.28 12.38 18.49
N GLU A 80 -27.92 13.03 19.45
CA GLU A 80 -27.24 13.69 20.58
C GLU A 80 -26.87 12.67 21.67
N ASP A 81 -27.62 11.57 21.78
CA ASP A 81 -27.42 10.52 22.78
C ASP A 81 -26.82 9.24 22.17
N LYS A 82 -25.81 8.70 22.85
CA LYS A 82 -25.10 7.49 22.40
C LYS A 82 -25.99 6.26 22.40
N THR A 83 -26.82 6.11 23.44
CA THR A 83 -27.69 4.94 23.59
C THR A 83 -28.77 4.92 22.51
N GLU A 84 -29.31 6.08 22.13
CA GLU A 84 -30.22 6.20 20.99
C GLU A 84 -29.54 5.78 19.67
N ALA A 85 -28.33 6.29 19.41
CA ALA A 85 -27.56 5.90 18.22
C ALA A 85 -27.29 4.39 18.18
N GLU A 86 -26.91 3.79 19.32
CA GLU A 86 -26.67 2.35 19.45
C GLU A 86 -27.94 1.52 19.16
N GLN A 87 -29.12 1.96 19.62
CA GLN A 87 -30.38 1.29 19.32
C GLN A 87 -30.71 1.32 17.83
N VAL A 88 -30.50 2.46 17.17
CA VAL A 88 -30.73 2.58 15.73
C VAL A 88 -29.72 1.76 14.93
N ALA A 89 -28.45 1.79 15.33
CA ALA A 89 -27.38 0.98 14.76
C ALA A 89 -27.73 -0.51 14.80
N LEU A 90 -28.15 -1.03 15.96
CA LEU A 90 -28.62 -2.41 16.12
C LEU A 90 -29.81 -2.72 15.19
N GLY A 91 -30.79 -1.83 15.09
CA GLY A 91 -31.94 -2.01 14.20
C GLY A 91 -31.59 -2.00 12.71
N SER A 92 -30.56 -1.25 12.32
CA SER A 92 -30.10 -1.14 10.92
C SER A 92 -29.30 -2.35 10.44
N SER A 93 -28.69 -3.09 11.37
CA SER A 93 -27.92 -4.31 11.06
C SER A 93 -28.74 -5.35 10.30
N VAL A 94 -30.04 -5.44 10.63
CA VAL A 94 -31.02 -6.34 10.00
C VAL A 94 -31.24 -6.02 8.52
N GLN A 95 -30.91 -4.80 8.08
CA GLN A 95 -31.06 -4.35 6.70
C GLN A 95 -29.73 -4.33 5.92
N GLY A 96 -28.67 -4.92 6.49
CA GLY A 96 -27.36 -5.01 5.84
C GLY A 96 -26.58 -3.69 5.82
N ALA A 97 -26.98 -2.67 6.59
CA ALA A 97 -26.16 -1.48 6.83
C ALA A 97 -25.07 -1.80 7.87
N SER A 98 -23.95 -1.08 7.90
CA SER A 98 -22.88 -1.39 8.85
C SER A 98 -23.35 -1.32 10.30
N GLY A 99 -24.24 -0.39 10.67
CA GLY A 99 -24.71 -0.26 12.05
C GLY A 99 -23.58 0.14 12.99
N TYR A 100 -22.64 0.96 12.51
CA TYR A 100 -21.53 1.49 13.31
C TYR A 100 -21.90 2.85 13.89
N VAL A 101 -21.53 3.14 15.14
CA VAL A 101 -21.73 4.47 15.73
C VAL A 101 -20.41 5.24 15.70
N TRP A 102 -20.33 6.23 14.81
CA TRP A 102 -19.19 7.14 14.74
C TRP A 102 -19.37 8.30 15.71
N HIS A 103 -18.31 8.63 16.46
CA HIS A 103 -18.31 9.75 17.39
C HIS A 103 -17.62 10.98 16.76
N GLY A 104 -18.39 12.04 16.56
CA GLY A 104 -17.87 13.38 16.23
C GLY A 104 -18.46 14.40 17.21
N ASP A 105 -18.92 15.54 16.69
CA ASP A 105 -19.70 16.50 17.48
C ASP A 105 -21.03 15.90 17.98
N LYS A 106 -21.52 14.90 17.25
CA LYS A 106 -22.70 14.07 17.56
C LYS A 106 -22.38 12.60 17.37
N TYR A 107 -23.35 11.73 17.68
CA TYR A 107 -23.30 10.31 17.36
C TYR A 107 -23.95 10.05 16.01
N TYR A 108 -23.17 9.59 15.04
CA TYR A 108 -23.65 9.27 13.69
C TYR A 108 -23.76 7.76 13.52
N VAL A 109 -24.93 7.28 13.12
CA VAL A 109 -25.09 5.87 12.73
C VAL A 109 -24.64 5.75 11.29
N ILE A 110 -23.49 5.12 11.06
CA ILE A 110 -22.94 4.91 9.73
C ILE A 110 -23.61 3.70 9.10
N GLY A 111 -23.97 3.83 7.82
CA GLY A 111 -24.43 2.72 6.99
C GLY A 111 -23.30 2.12 6.15
N SER A 112 -22.42 2.96 5.60
CA SER A 112 -21.22 2.55 4.86
C SER A 112 -20.28 3.74 4.64
N VAL A 113 -19.03 3.48 4.28
CA VAL A 113 -18.01 4.48 3.93
C VAL A 113 -17.52 4.27 2.50
N TYR A 114 -17.17 5.37 1.83
CA TYR A 114 -16.75 5.42 0.43
C TYR A 114 -15.49 6.29 0.25
N SER A 115 -14.62 5.89 -0.67
CA SER A 115 -13.43 6.68 -1.05
C SER A 115 -13.78 7.91 -1.87
N THR A 116 -14.92 7.90 -2.57
CA THR A 116 -15.36 9.01 -3.42
C THR A 116 -16.72 9.54 -2.97
N ARG A 117 -16.91 10.86 -3.14
CA ARG A 117 -18.19 11.51 -2.86
C ARG A 117 -19.28 10.99 -3.79
N GLU A 118 -18.93 10.73 -5.05
CA GLU A 118 -19.88 10.27 -6.06
C GLU A 118 -20.52 8.93 -5.68
N ASP A 119 -19.73 7.99 -5.16
CA ASP A 119 -20.25 6.69 -4.73
C ASP A 119 -21.13 6.81 -3.49
N ALA A 120 -20.76 7.66 -2.53
CA ALA A 120 -21.60 7.98 -1.38
C ALA A 120 -22.94 8.59 -1.82
N GLU A 121 -22.93 9.53 -2.78
CA GLU A 121 -24.14 10.17 -3.30
C GLU A 121 -25.04 9.19 -4.08
N LYS A 122 -24.46 8.23 -4.81
CA LYS A 122 -25.23 7.15 -5.46
C LYS A 122 -26.02 6.35 -4.43
N VAL A 123 -25.36 5.98 -3.32
CA VAL A 123 -26.00 5.18 -2.28
C VAL A 123 -27.03 6.00 -1.49
N LEU A 124 -26.72 7.27 -1.19
CA LEU A 124 -27.66 8.18 -0.55
C LEU A 124 -28.97 8.31 -1.33
N ARG A 125 -28.89 8.47 -2.66
CA ARG A 125 -30.09 8.53 -3.54
C ARG A 125 -30.95 7.28 -3.44
N ASN A 126 -30.35 6.10 -3.37
CA ASN A 126 -31.08 4.85 -3.23
C ASN A 126 -31.73 4.69 -1.84
N LEU A 127 -31.29 5.46 -0.84
CA LEU A 127 -31.83 5.44 0.52
C LEU A 127 -32.86 6.54 0.78
N GLN A 128 -33.17 7.41 -0.18
CA GLN A 128 -34.13 8.52 0.01
C GLN A 128 -35.56 8.06 0.30
N GLU A 129 -35.92 6.84 -0.10
CA GLU A 129 -37.22 6.22 0.24
C GLU A 129 -37.18 5.44 1.56
N SER A 130 -36.03 5.43 2.26
CA SER A 130 -35.90 4.75 3.55
C SER A 130 -36.50 5.57 4.69
N LYS A 131 -36.81 4.89 5.80
CA LYS A 131 -37.29 5.50 7.05
C LYS A 131 -36.23 6.32 7.81
N TYR A 132 -35.01 6.41 7.28
CA TYR A 132 -33.86 7.00 7.95
C TYR A 132 -33.61 8.43 7.48
N ASN A 133 -33.18 9.30 8.40
CA ASN A 133 -32.72 10.63 8.05
C ASN A 133 -31.26 10.54 7.57
N THR A 134 -31.08 10.25 6.29
CA THR A 134 -29.77 9.95 5.72
C THR A 134 -29.02 11.21 5.31
N SER A 135 -27.71 11.25 5.58
CA SER A 135 -26.81 12.33 5.15
C SER A 135 -25.43 11.78 4.79
N ILE A 136 -24.56 12.64 4.23
CA ILE A 136 -23.15 12.31 4.00
C ILE A 136 -22.31 13.19 4.90
N ILE A 137 -21.38 12.57 5.65
CA ILE A 137 -20.35 13.26 6.41
C ILE A 137 -18.97 12.97 5.83
N GLU A 138 -18.03 13.90 6.03
CA GLU A 138 -16.65 13.77 5.56
C GLU A 138 -15.73 13.36 6.72
N ILE A 139 -15.07 12.22 6.60
CA ILE A 139 -14.00 11.75 7.49
C ILE A 139 -12.68 12.27 6.92
N ARG A 140 -12.11 13.31 7.54
CA ARG A 140 -10.89 13.97 7.08
C ARG A 140 -9.68 13.43 7.81
N TYR A 141 -8.70 12.97 7.05
CA TYR A 141 -7.38 12.61 7.56
C TYR A 141 -6.44 13.79 7.40
N ASP A 142 -5.80 14.19 8.49
CA ASP A 142 -4.79 15.25 8.47
C ASP A 142 -3.46 14.78 7.85
N LYS A 143 -2.65 15.75 7.44
CA LYS A 143 -1.27 15.48 7.03
C LYS A 143 -0.46 15.07 8.26
N ALA A 144 0.24 13.95 8.16
CA ALA A 144 1.16 13.50 9.20
C ALA A 144 2.57 13.31 8.61
N THR A 145 3.60 13.44 9.45
CA THR A 145 4.98 13.16 9.05
C THR A 145 5.62 12.23 10.07
N LEU A 146 6.16 11.13 9.57
CA LEU A 146 6.99 10.21 10.34
C LEU A 146 8.45 10.55 10.08
N ASP A 147 9.17 10.84 11.17
CA ASP A 147 10.62 10.91 11.12
C ASP A 147 11.19 9.49 11.14
N LEU A 148 11.96 9.17 10.10
CA LEU A 148 12.57 7.88 9.89
C LEU A 148 14.10 7.98 9.83
N SER A 149 14.70 9.11 10.25
CA SER A 149 16.15 9.33 10.14
C SER A 149 17.02 8.26 10.82
N MET A 150 16.45 7.53 11.77
CA MET A 150 17.10 6.47 12.55
C MET A 150 16.99 5.07 11.91
N TYR A 151 16.33 4.93 10.77
CA TYR A 151 16.08 3.66 10.09
C TYR A 151 16.93 3.51 8.82
N GLU A 152 17.32 2.27 8.50
CA GLU A 152 18.07 1.99 7.28
C GLU A 152 17.13 1.94 6.07
N ASN A 153 17.65 2.12 4.85
CA ASN A 153 16.84 2.06 3.62
C ASN A 153 16.07 0.72 3.47
N SER A 154 16.62 -0.38 3.98
CA SER A 154 15.94 -1.68 4.01
C SER A 154 14.72 -1.70 4.93
N ASP A 155 14.72 -0.90 5.98
CA ASP A 155 13.62 -0.77 6.95
C ASP A 155 12.49 0.12 6.41
N MET A 156 12.81 1.08 5.54
CA MET A 156 11.82 1.98 4.92
C MET A 156 10.74 1.22 4.15
N ARG A 157 11.10 0.10 3.53
CA ARG A 157 10.15 -0.76 2.84
C ARG A 157 9.08 -1.29 3.80
N VAL A 158 9.45 -1.70 5.00
CA VAL A 158 8.52 -2.21 6.02
C VAL A 158 7.57 -1.11 6.47
N VAL A 159 8.11 0.11 6.68
CA VAL A 159 7.29 1.27 7.02
C VAL A 159 6.30 1.60 5.90
N ASP A 160 6.75 1.60 4.65
CA ASP A 160 5.90 1.87 3.50
C ASP A 160 4.80 0.82 3.31
N GLU A 161 5.13 -0.46 3.44
CA GLU A 161 4.15 -1.55 3.43
C GLU A 161 3.14 -1.40 4.57
N SER A 162 3.59 -1.02 5.78
CA SER A 162 2.71 -0.81 6.94
C SER A 162 1.73 0.35 6.82
N ILE A 163 2.08 1.38 6.05
CA ILE A 163 1.22 2.53 5.77
C ILE A 163 0.33 2.26 4.55
N GLY A 164 0.81 1.51 3.56
CA GLY A 164 0.07 1.22 2.32
C GLY A 164 -1.02 0.17 2.48
N ILE A 165 -0.87 -0.78 3.42
CA ILE A 165 -1.79 -1.91 3.57
C ILE A 165 -3.25 -1.51 3.89
N TRP A 166 -3.47 -0.32 4.44
CA TRP A 166 -4.80 0.18 4.79
C TRP A 166 -5.72 0.32 3.57
N ASP A 167 -5.21 0.88 2.48
CA ASP A 167 -5.98 1.05 1.24
C ASP A 167 -6.25 -0.31 0.57
N ASP A 168 -5.28 -1.24 0.62
CA ASP A 168 -5.45 -2.60 0.11
C ASP A 168 -6.55 -3.36 0.88
N VAL A 169 -6.57 -3.26 2.21
CA VAL A 169 -7.58 -3.88 3.05
C VAL A 169 -8.95 -3.25 2.83
N TYR A 170 -9.02 -1.92 2.82
CA TYR A 170 -10.25 -1.19 2.52
C TYR A 170 -10.84 -1.64 1.18
N GLN A 171 -10.03 -1.64 0.11
CA GLN A 171 -10.48 -1.98 -1.24
C GLN A 171 -10.93 -3.44 -1.31
N CYS A 172 -10.20 -4.35 -0.67
CA CYS A 172 -10.55 -5.77 -0.61
C CYS A 172 -11.93 -5.99 0.04
N ILE A 173 -12.20 -5.35 1.18
CA ILE A 173 -13.49 -5.48 1.87
C ILE A 173 -14.61 -4.84 1.05
N TYR A 174 -14.35 -3.65 0.48
CA TYR A 174 -15.32 -2.92 -0.34
C TYR A 174 -15.76 -3.72 -1.58
N ASP A 175 -14.80 -4.22 -2.36
CA ASP A 175 -15.09 -4.98 -3.58
C ASP A 175 -15.85 -6.28 -3.25
N TYR A 176 -15.49 -6.96 -2.17
CA TYR A 176 -16.22 -8.13 -1.72
C TYR A 176 -17.61 -7.82 -1.19
N SER A 177 -17.83 -6.69 -0.52
CA SER A 177 -19.18 -6.26 -0.12
C SER A 177 -20.07 -6.09 -1.35
N ILE A 178 -19.56 -5.45 -2.40
CA ILE A 178 -20.30 -5.23 -3.65
C ILE A 178 -20.54 -6.53 -4.41
N SER A 179 -19.50 -7.33 -4.65
CA SER A 179 -19.65 -8.57 -5.42
C SER A 179 -20.51 -9.60 -4.67
N PHE A 180 -20.44 -9.65 -3.33
CA PHE A 180 -21.32 -10.50 -2.55
C PHE A 180 -22.78 -10.03 -2.64
N ASP A 181 -23.04 -8.72 -2.53
CA ASP A 181 -24.39 -8.15 -2.71
C ASP A 181 -25.00 -8.43 -4.07
N LYS A 182 -24.18 -8.46 -5.11
CA LYS A 182 -24.61 -8.83 -6.48
C LYS A 182 -24.79 -10.33 -6.67
N GLY A 183 -24.43 -11.16 -5.69
CA GLY A 183 -24.44 -12.62 -5.80
C GLY A 183 -23.35 -13.19 -6.72
N GLU A 184 -22.31 -12.41 -7.04
CA GLU A 184 -21.20 -12.81 -7.93
C GLU A 184 -20.22 -13.75 -7.23
N ILE A 185 -20.10 -13.65 -5.90
CA ILE A 185 -19.20 -14.45 -5.08
C ILE A 185 -19.94 -15.06 -3.88
N SER A 186 -19.48 -16.22 -3.43
CA SER A 186 -20.01 -16.88 -2.23
C SER A 186 -19.35 -16.34 -0.96
N HIS A 187 -19.96 -16.59 0.21
CA HIS A 187 -19.37 -16.26 1.50
C HIS A 187 -18.02 -16.96 1.73
N LEU A 188 -17.83 -18.17 1.18
CA LEU A 188 -16.53 -18.87 1.23
C LEU A 188 -15.45 -18.14 0.42
N ALA A 189 -15.80 -17.59 -0.74
CA ALA A 189 -14.87 -16.80 -1.54
C ALA A 189 -14.47 -15.50 -0.81
N VAL A 190 -15.44 -14.83 -0.18
CA VAL A 190 -15.18 -13.68 0.69
C VAL A 190 -14.23 -14.05 1.83
N SER A 191 -14.53 -15.10 2.60
CA SER A 191 -13.70 -15.54 3.72
C SER A 191 -12.27 -15.89 3.31
N SER A 192 -12.10 -16.56 2.17
CA SER A 192 -10.78 -16.89 1.62
C SER A 192 -10.00 -15.63 1.24
N GLY A 193 -10.65 -14.66 0.59
CA GLY A 193 -10.03 -13.39 0.23
C GLY A 193 -9.63 -12.55 1.45
N LEU A 194 -10.51 -12.46 2.46
CA LEU A 194 -10.20 -11.82 3.74
C LEU A 194 -9.03 -12.51 4.46
N SER A 195 -8.96 -13.84 4.42
CA SER A 195 -7.86 -14.61 5.01
C SER A 195 -6.51 -14.30 4.33
N ASN A 196 -6.51 -14.13 3.00
CA ASN A 196 -5.31 -13.77 2.24
C ASN A 196 -4.79 -12.38 2.62
N ILE A 197 -5.66 -11.36 2.63
CA ILE A 197 -5.24 -10.00 3.00
C ILE A 197 -4.83 -9.93 4.49
N ARG A 198 -5.51 -10.66 5.38
CA ARG A 198 -5.11 -10.80 6.78
C ARG A 198 -3.71 -11.43 6.91
N GLY A 199 -3.41 -12.45 6.11
CA GLY A 199 -2.07 -13.05 6.06
C GLY A 199 -0.97 -12.03 5.74
N LYS A 200 -1.24 -11.09 4.82
CA LYS A 200 -0.32 -9.98 4.53
C LYS A 200 -0.18 -9.03 5.70
N VAL A 201 -1.30 -8.64 6.35
CA VAL A 201 -1.29 -7.80 7.56
C VAL A 201 -0.43 -8.43 8.66
N LYS A 202 -0.59 -9.73 8.94
CA LYS A 202 0.23 -10.44 9.93
C LYS A 202 1.72 -10.42 9.63
N ALA A 203 2.09 -10.63 8.37
CA ALA A 203 3.49 -10.58 7.95
C ALA A 203 4.09 -9.18 8.22
N ILE A 204 3.36 -8.12 7.86
CA ILE A 204 3.76 -6.73 8.09
C ILE A 204 3.87 -6.43 9.59
N ILE A 205 2.95 -6.90 10.43
CA ILE A 205 3.02 -6.73 11.90
C ILE A 205 4.32 -7.31 12.45
N VAL A 206 4.69 -8.53 12.03
CA VAL A 206 5.92 -9.19 12.47
C VAL A 206 7.16 -8.41 12.02
N ASP A 207 7.20 -7.99 10.76
CA ASP A 207 8.32 -7.21 10.23
C ASP A 207 8.46 -5.87 10.94
N LEU A 208 7.33 -5.18 11.20
CA LEU A 208 7.31 -3.92 11.93
C LEU A 208 7.70 -4.09 13.40
N GLN A 209 7.31 -5.20 14.05
CA GLN A 209 7.71 -5.52 15.41
C GLN A 209 9.23 -5.68 15.53
N ASN A 210 9.83 -6.39 14.58
CA ASN A 210 11.29 -6.57 14.52
C ASN A 210 12.02 -5.23 14.34
N LEU A 211 11.38 -4.27 13.66
CA LEU A 211 11.90 -2.93 13.48
C LEU A 211 11.80 -2.07 14.75
N ILE A 212 10.65 -2.09 15.43
CA ILE A 212 10.40 -1.32 16.67
C ILE A 212 11.27 -1.81 17.83
N ASN A 213 11.53 -3.11 17.92
CA ASN A 213 12.42 -3.66 18.97
C ASN A 213 13.84 -3.07 18.91
N LYS A 214 14.24 -2.52 17.76
CA LYS A 214 15.53 -1.82 17.60
C LYS A 214 15.47 -0.35 18.06
N ASN A 215 14.27 0.24 18.18
CA ASN A 215 14.10 1.67 18.39
C ASN A 215 12.68 2.08 18.80
N THR A 216 12.53 2.82 19.90
CA THR A 216 11.23 3.31 20.38
C THR A 216 10.76 4.49 19.52
N SER A 217 9.67 4.34 18.76
CA SER A 217 9.21 5.36 17.79
C SER A 217 7.69 5.43 17.65
N LYS A 218 7.20 6.45 16.92
CA LYS A 218 5.78 6.60 16.50
C LYS A 218 5.26 5.38 15.70
N LEU A 219 6.13 4.48 15.25
CA LEU A 219 5.73 3.22 14.59
C LEU A 219 4.99 2.28 15.54
N SER A 220 5.10 2.43 16.87
CA SER A 220 4.29 1.66 17.82
C SER A 220 2.79 1.91 17.65
N TYR A 221 2.39 3.15 17.33
CA TYR A 221 0.98 3.48 17.02
C TYR A 221 0.51 2.77 15.75
N VAL A 222 1.36 2.72 14.72
CA VAL A 222 1.08 1.98 13.48
C VAL A 222 0.93 0.49 13.77
N GLN A 223 1.84 -0.07 14.58
CA GLN A 223 1.78 -1.47 14.96
C GLN A 223 0.51 -1.81 15.75
N SER A 224 0.16 -1.01 16.76
CA SER A 224 -1.06 -1.21 17.55
C SER A 224 -2.32 -1.13 16.67
N ALA A 225 -2.35 -0.20 15.72
CA ALA A 225 -3.44 -0.09 14.76
C ALA A 225 -3.53 -1.32 13.83
N LEU A 226 -2.40 -1.83 13.34
CA LEU A 226 -2.37 -3.06 12.53
C LEU A 226 -2.81 -4.30 13.32
N ILE A 227 -2.51 -4.38 14.61
CA ILE A 227 -3.01 -5.46 15.47
C ILE A 227 -4.53 -5.40 15.58
N LYS A 228 -5.12 -4.22 15.83
CA LYS A 228 -6.58 -4.03 15.81
C LYS A 228 -7.17 -4.41 14.45
N LEU A 229 -6.48 -4.08 13.35
CA LEU A 229 -6.89 -4.45 12.00
C LEU A 229 -6.92 -5.97 11.79
N ASP A 230 -5.92 -6.70 12.30
CA ASP A 230 -5.90 -8.18 12.28
C ASP A 230 -7.10 -8.78 13.01
N GLU A 231 -7.44 -8.24 14.19
CA GLU A 231 -8.58 -8.68 15.01
C GLU A 231 -9.91 -8.48 14.28
N ILE A 232 -10.12 -7.30 13.67
CA ILE A 232 -11.33 -7.02 12.87
C ILE A 232 -11.44 -7.96 11.68
N LEU A 233 -10.33 -8.24 10.99
CA LEU A 233 -10.32 -9.19 9.87
C LEU A 233 -10.63 -10.62 10.34
N ASP A 234 -10.11 -11.05 11.50
CA ASP A 234 -10.42 -12.36 12.08
C ASP A 234 -11.91 -12.50 12.40
N GLU A 235 -12.48 -11.51 13.07
CA GLU A 235 -13.90 -11.49 13.41
C GLU A 235 -14.77 -11.52 12.14
N ALA A 236 -14.40 -10.73 11.12
CA ALA A 236 -15.10 -10.70 9.85
C ALA A 236 -15.04 -12.05 9.10
N ILE A 237 -13.89 -12.73 9.14
CA ILE A 237 -13.72 -14.07 8.56
C ILE A 237 -14.65 -15.06 9.25
N LEU A 238 -14.64 -15.11 10.59
CA LEU A 238 -15.47 -16.04 11.37
C LEU A 238 -16.96 -15.85 11.09
N LYS A 239 -17.46 -14.61 11.16
CA LYS A 239 -18.87 -14.30 10.91
C LYS A 239 -19.30 -14.58 9.46
N THR A 240 -18.38 -14.41 8.51
CA THR A 240 -18.66 -14.67 7.09
C THR A 240 -18.76 -16.17 6.81
N ILE A 241 -17.95 -17.01 7.48
CA ILE A 241 -18.03 -18.48 7.35
C ILE A 241 -19.41 -18.98 7.78
N ASP A 242 -19.97 -18.41 8.85
CA ASP A 242 -21.28 -18.78 9.37
C ASP A 242 -22.46 -18.36 8.45
N ASN A 243 -22.19 -17.51 7.44
CA ASN A 243 -23.14 -17.06 6.42
C ASN A 243 -24.46 -16.47 6.95
N THR A 244 -24.47 -15.93 8.17
CA THR A 244 -25.67 -15.37 8.78
C THR A 244 -25.90 -13.91 8.42
N ALA A 245 -24.82 -13.14 8.21
CA ALA A 245 -24.90 -11.70 7.97
C ALA A 245 -23.64 -11.17 7.24
N THR A 246 -23.22 -11.83 6.16
CA THR A 246 -21.94 -11.54 5.47
C THR A 246 -21.80 -10.07 5.04
N ASN A 247 -22.79 -9.50 4.36
CA ASN A 247 -22.66 -8.10 3.90
C ASN A 247 -22.66 -7.08 5.04
N TYR A 248 -23.52 -7.28 6.05
CA TYR A 248 -23.47 -6.50 7.30
C TYR A 248 -22.07 -6.52 7.90
N THR A 249 -21.49 -7.73 8.02
CA THR A 249 -20.16 -7.95 8.57
C THR A 249 -19.09 -7.22 7.77
N LEU A 250 -19.15 -7.28 6.44
CA LEU A 250 -18.20 -6.59 5.56
C LEU A 250 -18.30 -5.08 5.69
N ARG A 251 -19.52 -4.51 5.68
CA ARG A 251 -19.70 -3.06 5.84
C ARG A 251 -19.30 -2.59 7.23
N TYR A 252 -19.59 -3.36 8.28
CA TYR A 252 -19.11 -3.08 9.64
C TYR A 252 -17.58 -3.10 9.71
N ALA A 253 -16.94 -4.14 9.17
CA ALA A 253 -15.49 -4.22 9.10
C ALA A 253 -14.90 -3.03 8.34
N LEU A 254 -15.48 -2.66 7.19
CA LEU A 254 -15.04 -1.52 6.39
C LEU A 254 -15.02 -0.21 7.20
N VAL A 255 -16.07 0.08 7.97
CA VAL A 255 -16.09 1.27 8.84
C VAL A 255 -15.03 1.20 9.94
N ASN A 256 -14.82 0.03 10.55
CA ASN A 256 -13.77 -0.16 11.55
C ASN A 256 -12.37 0.07 10.97
N VAL A 257 -12.08 -0.39 9.75
CA VAL A 257 -10.80 -0.11 9.08
C VAL A 257 -10.57 1.39 8.95
N VAL A 258 -11.59 2.12 8.50
CA VAL A 258 -11.56 3.58 8.33
C VAL A 258 -11.32 4.29 9.67
N ASP A 259 -11.99 3.84 10.73
CA ASP A 259 -11.91 4.43 12.07
C ASP A 259 -10.54 4.17 12.72
N ILE A 260 -10.06 2.92 12.67
CA ILE A 260 -8.74 2.57 13.21
C ILE A 260 -7.64 3.33 12.46
N GLU A 261 -7.74 3.47 11.13
CA GLU A 261 -6.79 4.27 10.36
C GLU A 261 -6.84 5.75 10.77
N TYR A 262 -8.03 6.27 11.05
CA TYR A 262 -8.24 7.65 11.49
C TYR A 262 -7.60 7.89 12.85
N GLU A 263 -7.89 7.03 13.83
CA GLU A 263 -7.26 7.05 15.15
C GLU A 263 -5.74 6.98 15.03
N MET A 264 -5.21 6.03 14.26
CA MET A 264 -3.77 5.89 14.05
C MET A 264 -3.16 7.18 13.51
N ARG A 265 -3.71 7.75 12.42
CA ARG A 265 -3.17 8.96 11.79
C ARG A 265 -3.23 10.17 12.73
N SER A 266 -4.26 10.26 13.59
CA SER A 266 -4.35 11.33 14.59
C SER A 266 -3.18 11.31 15.60
N GLN A 267 -2.64 10.14 15.91
CA GLN A 267 -1.46 9.98 16.78
C GLN A 267 -0.13 10.29 16.07
N LEU A 268 -0.15 10.37 14.73
CA LEU A 268 1.05 10.63 13.93
C LEU A 268 1.29 12.11 13.63
N VAL A 269 0.26 12.94 13.75
CA VAL A 269 0.37 14.41 13.67
C VAL A 269 1.28 14.94 14.79
#